data_AF-A0A7C8KS24-F1
#
_entry.id   AF-A0A7C8KS24-F1
#
_cell.length_a   1.000
_cell.length_b   1.000
_cell.length_c   1.000
_cell.angle_alpha   90.00
_cell.angle_beta   90.00
_cell.angle_gamma   90.00
#
_symmetry.space_group_name_H-M   'P 1'
#
loop_
_entity.id
_entity.type
_entity.pdbx_description
1 polymer ?
#
loop_
_entity_poly.entity_id
_entity_poly.type
_entity_poly.pdbx_seq_one_letter_code
_entity_poly.pdbx_strand_id
1 'polypeptide(L)'
;MNIWIIGGLLLLIVFLLVKGIPVNFTKPLGKGAIKLTIGILFLFFFNLFGASFGLHIPINVFTAVIVGLLGVPGIASLTAIHVFLI
;
A
#
# COMPACT_ATOMS: atom_id res chain seq x y z
N MET A 1 23.77 -1.04 -7.95
CA MET A 1 23.19 -1.20 -6.59
C MET A 1 23.39 -2.65 -6.17
N ASN A 2 24.16 -2.93 -5.12
CA ASN A 2 24.44 -4.32 -4.73
C ASN A 2 23.14 -5.03 -4.30
N ILE A 3 23.01 -6.32 -4.63
CA ILE A 3 21.83 -7.15 -4.31
C ILE A 3 21.48 -7.11 -2.81
N TRP A 4 22.50 -6.98 -1.96
CA TRP A 4 22.40 -6.84 -0.51
C TRP A 4 21.68 -5.56 -0.06
N ILE A 5 21.89 -4.45 -0.78
CA ILE A 5 21.26 -3.16 -0.48
C ILE A 5 19.77 -3.23 -0.83
N ILE A 6 19.45 -3.87 -1.96
CA ILE A 6 18.07 -4.06 -2.42
C ILE A 6 17.32 -4.98 -1.45
N GLY A 7 17.92 -6.11 -1.06
CA GLY A 7 17.34 -7.05 -0.11
C GLY A 7 17.12 -6.44 1.27
N GLY A 8 18.09 -5.67 1.77
CA GLY A 8 17.96 -4.96 3.05
C GLY A 8 16.84 -3.93 3.05
N LEU A 9 16.69 -3.17 1.96
CA LEU A 9 15.61 -2.19 1.83
C LEU A 9 14.23 -2.87 1.76
N LEU A 10 14.13 -3.98 1.03
CA LEU A 10 12.89 -4.74 0.88
C LEU A 10 12.43 -5.36 2.21
N LEU A 11 13.39 -5.91 2.98
CA LEU A 11 13.14 -6.48 4.31
C LEU A 11 12.75 -5.40 5.33
N LEU A 12 13.37 -4.22 5.26
CA LEU A 12 13.01 -3.06 6.08
C LEU A 12 11.58 -2.58 5.78
N ILE A 13 11.21 -2.50 4.50
CA ILE A 13 9.85 -2.14 4.07
C ILE A 13 8.83 -3.14 4.63
N VAL A 14 9.07 -4.45 4.44
CA VAL A 14 8.21 -5.51 4.98
C VAL A 14 8.12 -5.45 6.51
N PHE A 15 9.23 -5.20 7.21
CA PHE A 15 9.26 -5.08 8.66
C PHE A 15 8.43 -3.89 9.17
N LEU A 16 8.55 -2.73 8.51
CA LEU A 16 7.73 -1.54 8.80
C LEU A 16 6.23 -1.78 8.53
N LEU A 17 5.91 -2.55 7.48
CA LEU A 17 4.54 -2.94 7.14
C LEU A 17 3.93 -3.91 8.17
N VAL A 18 4.71 -4.88 8.68
CA VAL A 18 4.22 -5.87 9.67
C VAL A 18 4.04 -5.26 11.05
N LYS A 19 5.00 -4.46 11.50
CA LYS A 19 4.96 -3.91 12.86
C LYS A 19 3.96 -2.76 13.00
N GLY A 20 3.68 -2.06 11.88
CA GLY A 20 2.91 -0.83 11.88
C GLY A 20 3.62 0.28 12.66
N ILE A 21 3.30 1.54 12.36
CA ILE A 21 3.82 2.66 13.14
C ILE A 21 3.05 2.70 14.47
N PRO A 22 3.70 2.75 15.65
CA PRO A 22 3.03 2.86 16.94
C PRO A 22 2.53 4.30 17.11
N VAL A 23 1.45 4.63 16.43
CA VAL A 23 0.90 5.98 16.39
C VAL A 23 -0.32 6.08 17.32
N ASN A 24 -0.07 6.59 18.54
CA ASN A 24 -1.09 6.92 19.53
C ASN A 24 -1.89 8.16 19.10
N PHE A 25 -2.77 8.03 18.10
CA PHE A 25 -3.77 9.06 17.78
C PHE A 25 -5.14 8.62 18.31
N THR A 26 -5.47 9.12 19.48
CA THR A 26 -6.71 8.85 20.22
C THR A 26 -7.96 9.49 19.60
N LYS A 27 -7.83 10.26 18.50
CA LYS A 27 -8.95 10.91 17.81
C LYS A 27 -9.35 10.14 16.53
N PRO A 28 -10.65 9.92 16.26
CA PRO A 28 -11.12 9.19 15.08
C PRO A 28 -10.66 9.80 13.75
N LEU A 29 -10.51 11.13 13.70
CA LEU A 29 -9.98 11.84 12.54
C LEU A 29 -8.50 11.47 12.25
N GLY A 30 -7.69 11.31 13.30
CA GLY A 30 -6.30 10.87 13.18
C GLY A 30 -6.20 9.42 12.72
N LYS A 31 -7.08 8.54 13.21
CA LYS A 31 -7.16 7.15 12.73
C LYS A 31 -7.49 7.06 11.25
N GLY A 32 -8.39 7.92 10.75
CA GLY A 32 -8.73 8.02 9.33
C GLY A 32 -7.53 8.43 8.47
N ALA A 33 -6.81 9.48 8.89
CA ALA A 33 -5.60 9.95 8.20
C ALA A 33 -4.52 8.86 8.12
N ILE A 34 -4.28 8.11 9.20
CA ILE A 34 -3.31 7.01 9.23
C ILE A 34 -3.70 5.91 8.26
N LYS A 35 -4.97 5.49 8.28
CA LYS A 35 -5.47 4.47 7.33
C LYS A 35 -5.32 4.92 5.89
N LEU A 36 -5.60 6.18 5.59
CA LEU A 36 -5.36 6.77 4.29
C LEU A 36 -3.89 6.72 3.89
N THR A 37 -2.98 7.14 4.77
CA THR A 37 -1.54 7.07 4.52
C THR A 37 -1.06 5.64 4.28
N ILE A 38 -1.55 4.68 5.08
CA ILE A 38 -1.29 3.25 4.88
C ILE A 38 -1.78 2.81 3.49
N GLY A 39 -3.00 3.19 3.12
CA GLY A 39 -3.57 2.85 1.80
C GLY A 39 -2.74 3.40 0.63
N ILE A 40 -2.29 4.65 0.73
CA ILE A 40 -1.39 5.27 -0.25
C ILE A 40 -0.07 4.51 -0.34
N LEU A 41 0.54 4.17 0.79
CA LEU A 41 1.81 3.42 0.84
C LEU A 41 1.66 2.04 0.21
N PHE A 42 0.58 1.32 0.53
CA PHE A 42 0.31 0.01 -0.06
C PHE A 42 0.15 0.08 -1.58
N LEU A 43 -0.64 1.04 -2.08
CA LEU A 43 -0.81 1.26 -3.52
C LEU A 43 0.51 1.63 -4.20
N PHE A 44 1.29 2.50 -3.57
CA PHE A 44 2.59 2.91 -4.09
C PHE A 44 3.55 1.72 -4.24
N PHE A 45 3.69 0.91 -3.19
CA PHE A 45 4.55 -0.29 -3.26
C PHE A 45 4.00 -1.32 -4.25
N PHE A 46 2.69 -1.55 -4.26
CA PHE A 46 2.07 -2.46 -5.22
C PHE A 46 2.34 -2.03 -6.66
N ASN A 47 2.18 -0.75 -6.98
CA ASN A 47 2.50 -0.22 -8.30
C ASN A 47 4.00 -0.26 -8.62
N LEU A 48 4.87 -0.07 -7.62
CA LEU A 48 6.32 -0.13 -7.82
C LEU A 48 6.77 -1.54 -8.23
N PHE A 49 6.18 -2.59 -7.66
CA PHE A 49 6.41 -3.97 -8.07
C PHE A 49 5.59 -4.36 -9.32
N GLY A 50 4.37 -3.85 -9.43
CA GLY A 50 3.42 -4.10 -10.50
C GLY A 50 3.79 -3.45 -11.83
N ALA A 51 4.59 -2.38 -11.81
CA ALA A 51 5.04 -1.67 -13.01
C ALA A 51 5.77 -2.59 -14.00
N SER A 52 6.54 -3.57 -13.50
CA SER A 52 7.20 -4.57 -14.36
C SER A 52 6.22 -5.51 -15.07
N PHE A 53 5.01 -5.65 -14.55
CA PHE A 53 3.91 -6.44 -15.13
C PHE A 53 2.89 -5.58 -15.89
N GLY A 54 3.15 -4.27 -16.04
CA GLY A 54 2.19 -3.33 -16.64
C GLY A 54 0.99 -3.00 -15.74
N LEU A 55 1.00 -3.45 -14.48
CA LEU A 55 -0.06 -3.18 -13.51
C LEU A 55 0.20 -1.86 -12.78
N HIS A 56 -0.69 -0.90 -12.97
CA HIS A 56 -0.63 0.38 -12.30
C HIS A 56 -2.02 0.88 -11.90
N ILE A 57 -2.36 0.70 -10.61
CA ILE A 57 -3.63 1.15 -10.06
C ILE A 57 -3.53 2.67 -9.77
N PRO A 58 -4.47 3.51 -10.24
CA PRO A 58 -4.41 4.95 -9.98
C PRO A 58 -4.43 5.24 -8.47
N ILE A 59 -3.51 6.10 -8.01
CA ILE A 59 -3.41 6.50 -6.60
C ILE A 59 -4.22 7.77 -6.40
N ASN A 60 -5.43 7.63 -5.85
CA ASN A 60 -6.30 8.75 -5.51
C ASN A 60 -6.96 8.50 -4.14
N VAL A 61 -7.73 9.48 -3.65
CA VAL A 61 -8.38 9.36 -2.33
C VAL A 61 -9.29 8.14 -2.25
N PHE A 62 -10.03 7.80 -3.32
CA PHE A 62 -10.92 6.64 -3.31
C PHE A 62 -10.16 5.32 -3.22
N THR A 63 -9.16 5.10 -4.07
CA THR A 63 -8.36 3.86 -4.03
C THR A 63 -7.58 3.75 -2.73
N ALA A 64 -7.04 4.86 -2.23
CA ALA A 64 -6.35 4.92 -0.93
C ALA A 64 -7.29 4.63 0.25
N VAL A 65 -8.55 5.07 0.21
CA VAL A 65 -9.54 4.72 1.26
C VAL A 65 -9.87 3.23 1.20
N ILE A 66 -10.12 2.68 0.00
CA ILE A 66 -10.42 1.25 -0.17
C ILE A 66 -9.26 0.40 0.36
N VAL A 67 -8.03 0.67 -0.07
CA VAL A 67 -6.85 -0.07 0.39
C VAL A 67 -6.51 0.25 1.84
N GLY A 68 -6.71 1.47 2.31
CA GLY A 68 -6.44 1.86 3.69
C GLY A 68 -7.41 1.25 4.70
N LEU A 69 -8.67 1.02 4.29
CA LEU A 69 -9.68 0.38 5.12
C LEU A 69 -9.60 -1.15 5.06
N LEU A 70 -9.43 -1.71 3.86
CA LEU A 70 -9.47 -3.16 3.64
C LEU A 70 -8.07 -3.80 3.71
N GLY A 71 -7.00 -3.07 3.42
CA GLY A 71 -5.63 -3.60 3.34
C GLY A 71 -5.43 -4.48 2.10
N VAL A 72 -4.83 -5.65 2.30
CA VAL A 72 -4.56 -6.65 1.24
C VAL A 72 -5.80 -7.00 0.39
N PRO A 73 -6.98 -7.32 0.97
CA PRO A 73 -8.17 -7.58 0.14
C PRO A 73 -8.63 -6.36 -0.69
N GLY A 74 -8.32 -5.13 -0.26
CA GLY A 74 -8.59 -3.93 -1.06
C GLY A 74 -7.68 -3.81 -2.28
N ILE A 75 -6.42 -4.21 -2.17
CA ILE A 75 -5.50 -4.27 -3.31
C ILE A 75 -5.92 -5.38 -4.26
N ALA A 76 -6.27 -6.55 -3.73
CA ALA A 76 -6.72 -7.68 -4.54
C ALA A 76 -7.97 -7.33 -5.36
N SER A 77 -8.96 -6.65 -4.77
CA SER A 77 -10.17 -6.25 -5.48
C SER A 77 -9.90 -5.19 -6.55
N LEU A 78 -9.10 -4.16 -6.24
CA LEU A 78 -8.72 -3.15 -7.23
C LEU A 78 -7.88 -3.73 -8.37
N THR A 79 -6.99 -4.67 -8.06
CA THR A 79 -6.21 -5.40 -9.07
C THR A 79 -7.12 -6.24 -9.95
N ALA A 80 -8.10 -6.96 -9.37
CA ALA A 80 -9.07 -7.72 -10.14
C ALA A 80 -9.86 -6.80 -11.09
N ILE A 81 -10.31 -5.64 -10.62
CA ILE A 81 -10.96 -4.64 -11.49
C ILE A 81 -10.02 -4.23 -12.62
N HIS A 82 -8.77 -3.92 -12.30
CA HIS A 82 -7.79 -3.49 -13.31
C HIS A 82 -7.41 -4.58 -14.32
N VAL A 83 -7.47 -5.86 -13.94
CA VAL A 83 -7.09 -6.98 -14.82
C VAL A 83 -8.27 -7.49 -15.66
N PHE A 84 -9.48 -7.47 -15.11
CA PHE A 84 -10.65 -8.08 -15.76
C PHE A 84 -11.54 -7.06 -16.48
N LEU A 85 -11.55 -5.80 -16.06
CA LEU A 85 -12.45 -4.77 -16.63
C LEU A 85 -11.73 -3.71 -17.46
N ILE A 86 -10.44 -3.49 -17.22
CA ILE A 86 -9.61 -2.45 -17.87
C ILE A 86 -8.56 -3.15 -18.72
#